data_AF-A0A523X5H0-F1
#
_entry.id   AF-A0A523X5H0-F1
#
_cell.length_a   1.000
_cell.length_b   1.000
_cell.length_c   1.000
_cell.angle_alpha   90.00
_cell.angle_beta   90.00
_cell.angle_gamma   90.00
#
_symmetry.space_group_name_H-M   'P 1'
#
loop_
_entity.id
_entity.type
_entity.pdbx_description
1 polymer ?
#
loop_
_entity_poly.entity_id
_entity_poly.type
_entity_poly.pdbx_seq_one_letter_code
_entity_poly.pdbx_strand_id
1 'polypeptide(L)' 'MEKTIKEAYENIEERATISSAGSLKESEDLVKISGSSNISGGVIPKFVKISGSGRFAGDFKCNGIRSSGSLKGEGNLTSL' A
#
# COMPACT_ATOMS: atom_id res chain seq x y z
N MET A 1 27.44 -12.12 13.43
CA MET A 1 26.13 -12.68 13.85
C MET A 1 25.24 -11.61 14.48
N GLU A 2 25.78 -10.73 15.35
CA GLU A 2 25.00 -9.63 15.97
C GLU A 2 24.56 -8.51 15.00
N LYS A 3 25.36 -8.18 13.97
CA LYS A 3 24.99 -7.17 12.95
C LYS A 3 23.69 -7.52 12.20
N THR A 4 23.51 -8.79 11.86
CA THR A 4 22.36 -9.29 11.10
C THR A 4 21.05 -9.18 11.88
N ILE A 5 21.10 -9.37 13.20
CA ILE A 5 19.92 -9.27 14.06
C ILE A 5 19.50 -7.81 14.21
N LYS A 6 20.47 -6.88 14.36
CA LYS A 6 20.20 -5.44 14.46
C LYS A 6 19.60 -4.88 13.16
N GLU A 7 20.13 -5.28 12.01
CA GLU A 7 19.60 -4.93 10.69
C GLU A 7 18.19 -5.48 10.43
N ALA A 8 17.86 -6.66 10.97
CA ALA A 8 16.52 -7.24 10.87
C ALA A 8 15.48 -6.49 11.72
N TYR A 9 15.87 -5.94 12.88
CA TYR A 9 14.98 -5.10 13.71
C TYR A 9 14.82 -3.68 13.18
N GLU A 10 15.83 -3.12 12.49
CA GLU A 10 15.75 -1.78 11.89
C GLU A 10 14.90 -1.72 10.61
N ASN A 11 14.72 -2.84 9.90
CA ASN A 11 13.97 -2.89 8.63
C ASN A 11 12.51 -3.39 8.79
N ILE A 12 11.86 -3.06 9.91
CA ILE A 12 10.41 -3.27 10.04
C ILE A 12 9.73 -2.09 9.36
N GLU A 13 9.62 -2.13 8.03
CA GLU A 13 8.77 -1.18 7.30
C GLU A 13 7.30 -1.44 7.67
N GLU A 14 6.64 -0.40 8.19
CA GLU A 14 5.24 -0.48 8.62
C GLU A 14 4.34 -0.82 7.41
N ARG A 15 3.63 -1.95 7.49
CA ARG A 15 2.76 -2.41 6.40
C ARG A 15 1.49 -1.56 6.37
N ALA A 16 1.13 -1.11 5.16
CA ALA A 16 -0.12 -0.38 5.01
C ALA A 16 -1.32 -1.29 5.32
N THR A 17 -2.28 -0.76 6.06
CA THR A 17 -3.58 -1.39 6.30
C THR A 17 -4.56 -0.86 5.27
N ILE A 18 -5.34 -1.77 4.67
CA ILE A 18 -6.31 -1.45 3.63
C ILE A 18 -7.70 -1.87 4.10
N SER A 19 -8.62 -0.90 4.15
CA SER A 19 -10.04 -1.16 4.35
C SER A 19 -10.80 -0.79 3.08
N SER A 20 -11.72 -1.65 2.65
CA SER A 20 -12.55 -1.41 1.46
C SER A 20 -14.00 -1.78 1.76
N ALA A 21 -14.92 -0.94 1.31
CA ALA A 21 -16.36 -1.24 1.31
C ALA A 21 -16.79 -2.11 0.11
N GLY A 22 -15.88 -2.37 -0.84
CA GLY A 22 -16.10 -3.24 -2.00
C GLY A 22 -15.28 -4.53 -1.92
N SER A 23 -14.67 -4.93 -3.03
CA SER A 23 -13.83 -6.13 -3.06
C SER A 23 -12.36 -5.78 -2.87
N LEU A 24 -11.70 -6.57 -2.02
CA LEU A 24 -10.25 -6.58 -1.88
C LEU A 24 -9.74 -7.96 -2.27
N LYS A 25 -8.85 -8.03 -3.27
CA LYS A 25 -8.22 -9.27 -3.72
C LYS A 25 -6.71 -9.08 -3.74
N GLU A 26 -6.01 -9.95 -3.04
CA GLU A 26 -4.55 -9.96 -2.96
C GLU A 26 -4.01 -11.23 -3.61
N SER A 27 -3.02 -11.07 -4.47
CA SER A 27 -2.17 -12.16 -4.98
C SER A 27 -0.72 -11.90 -4.59
N GLU A 28 0.20 -12.73 -5.07
CA GLU A 28 1.64 -12.60 -4.79
C GLU A 28 2.18 -11.21 -5.15
N ASP A 29 1.88 -10.72 -6.36
CA ASP A 29 2.44 -9.44 -6.85
C ASP A 29 1.44 -8.28 -6.96
N LEU A 30 0.15 -8.50 -6.65
CA LEU A 30 -0.91 -7.55 -6.99
C LEU A 30 -1.98 -7.45 -5.90
N VAL A 31 -2.34 -6.22 -5.57
CA VAL A 31 -3.50 -5.86 -4.74
C VAL A 31 -4.54 -5.18 -5.62
N LYS A 32 -5.70 -5.80 -5.79
CA LYS A 32 -6.87 -5.22 -6.49
C LYS A 32 -7.90 -4.75 -5.49
N ILE A 33 -8.32 -3.49 -5.63
CA ILE A 33 -9.33 -2.86 -4.79
C ILE A 33 -10.45 -2.33 -5.69
N SER A 34 -11.69 -2.71 -5.37
CA SER A 34 -12.91 -2.14 -5.95
C SER A 34 -13.75 -1.48 -4.86
N GLY A 35 -14.56 -0.48 -5.23
CA GLY A 35 -15.37 0.30 -4.30
C GLY A 35 -14.59 1.45 -3.65
N SER A 36 -15.11 1.94 -2.51
CA SER A 36 -14.47 2.99 -1.72
C SER A 36 -13.49 2.38 -0.72
N SER A 37 -12.27 2.89 -0.68
CA SER A 37 -11.19 2.35 0.14
C SER A 37 -10.43 3.41 0.92
N ASN A 38 -9.99 3.05 2.12
CA ASN A 38 -9.05 3.82 2.93
C ASN A 38 -7.81 2.97 3.18
N ILE A 39 -6.66 3.55 2.85
CA ILE A 39 -5.35 2.94 2.92
C ILE A 39 -4.53 3.80 3.89
N SER A 40 -4.00 3.18 4.94
CA SER A 40 -3.09 3.87 5.85
C SER A 40 -1.76 4.18 5.15
N GLY A 41 -0.92 5.02 5.76
CA GLY A 41 0.48 5.08 5.37
C GLY A 41 1.18 3.72 5.57
N GLY A 42 2.31 3.53 4.91
CA GLY A 42 3.14 2.34 5.01
C GLY A 42 3.51 1.73 3.66
N VAL A 43 3.94 0.46 3.69
CA VAL A 43 4.53 -0.21 2.54
C VAL A 43 3.62 -1.32 2.02
N ILE A 44 3.38 -1.27 0.72
CA ILE A 44 2.68 -2.29 -0.07
C ILE A 44 3.66 -2.75 -1.15
N PRO A 45 4.49 -3.79 -0.91
CA PRO A 45 5.53 -4.23 -1.85
C PRO A 45 4.94 -5.05 -3.02
N LYS A 46 3.88 -4.53 -3.62
CA LYS A 46 3.08 -5.13 -4.69
C LYS A 46 2.59 -4.03 -5.62
N PHE A 47 2.13 -4.41 -6.81
CA PHE A 47 1.34 -3.50 -7.63
C PHE A 47 -0.03 -3.25 -6.99
N VAL A 48 -0.49 -2.01 -7.00
CA VAL A 48 -1.79 -1.62 -6.46
C VAL A 48 -2.70 -1.18 -7.61
N LYS A 49 -3.84 -1.86 -7.77
CA LYS A 49 -4.86 -1.50 -8.76
C LYS A 49 -6.16 -1.11 -8.08
N ILE A 50 -6.60 0.13 -8.28
CA ILE A 50 -7.83 0.67 -7.70
C ILE A 50 -8.81 1.01 -8.82
N SER A 51 -9.94 0.32 -8.87
CA SER A 51 -10.99 0.58 -9.86
C SER A 51 -12.08 1.55 -9.36
N GLY A 52 -12.13 1.82 -8.05
CA GLY A 52 -13.12 2.71 -7.43
C GLY A 52 -12.50 4.02 -6.92
N SER A 53 -12.84 4.39 -5.68
CA SER A 53 -12.26 5.57 -5.02
C SER A 53 -11.37 5.15 -3.86
N GLY A 54 -10.23 5.81 -3.70
CA GLY A 54 -9.24 5.49 -2.66
C GLY A 54 -8.70 6.72 -1.96
N ARG A 55 -8.56 6.64 -0.63
CA ARG A 55 -7.83 7.64 0.17
C ARG A 55 -6.59 7.00 0.78
N PHE A 56 -5.44 7.64 0.61
CA PHE A 56 -4.20 7.31 1.29
C PHE A 56 -3.97 8.35 2.39
N ALA A 57 -4.00 7.92 3.65
CA ALA A 57 -3.97 8.80 4.82
C ALA A 57 -2.55 9.20 5.28
N GLY A 58 -1.50 8.81 4.55
CA GLY A 58 -0.11 9.14 4.87
C GLY A 58 0.84 8.75 3.74
N ASP A 59 2.14 8.77 4.05
CA ASP A 59 3.19 8.34 3.12
C ASP A 59 3.02 6.86 2.77
N PHE A 60 3.10 6.52 1.50
CA PHE A 60 2.99 5.14 1.06
C PHE A 60 4.03 4.77 0.01
N LYS A 61 4.53 3.54 0.10
CA LYS A 61 5.48 2.97 -0.86
C LYS A 61 4.90 1.74 -1.55
N CYS A 62 5.08 1.64 -2.86
CA CYS A 62 4.67 0.45 -3.61
C CYS A 62 5.45 0.25 -4.91
N ASN A 63 5.41 -0.96 -5.48
CA ASN A 63 6.08 -1.26 -6.77
C ASN A 63 5.43 -0.52 -7.94
N GLY A 64 4.16 -0.14 -7.79
CA GLY A 64 3.46 0.67 -8.78
C GLY A 64 1.98 0.77 -8.47
N ILE A 65 1.34 1.86 -8.90
CA ILE A 65 -0.08 2.11 -8.70
C ILE A 65 -0.79 2.39 -10.02
N ARG A 66 -1.97 1.80 -10.20
CA ARG A 66 -2.88 2.08 -11.32
C ARG A 66 -4.27 2.36 -10.79
N SER A 67 -4.79 3.56 -11.06
CA SER A 67 -6.18 3.90 -10.80
C SER A 67 -6.99 4.00 -12.08
N SER A 68 -8.22 3.48 -12.05
CA SER A 68 -9.25 3.78 -13.06
C SER A 68 -10.35 4.69 -12.52
N GLY A 69 -10.28 5.08 -11.24
CA GLY A 69 -11.18 6.04 -10.60
C GLY A 69 -10.41 7.14 -9.89
N SER A 70 -10.97 7.66 -8.78
CA SER A 70 -10.41 8.81 -8.06
C SER A 70 -9.53 8.39 -6.89
N LEU A 71 -8.33 8.96 -6.79
CA LEU A 71 -7.44 8.77 -5.64
C LEU A 71 -7.15 10.11 -4.97
N LYS A 72 -7.17 10.12 -3.63
CA LYS A 72 -6.70 11.23 -2.81
C LYS A 72 -5.53 10.75 -1.95
N GLY A 73 -4.38 11.38 -2.13
CA GLY A 73 -3.21 11.18 -1.27
C GLY A 73 -3.05 12.34 -0.30
N GLU A 74 -2.81 12.03 0.97
CA GLU A 74 -2.50 13.03 2.02
C GLU A 74 -1.03 12.98 2.46
N GLY A 75 -0.22 12.14 1.81
CA GLY A 75 1.23 12.05 1.99
C GLY A 75 1.95 11.78 0.66
N ASN A 76 3.21 11.36 0.76
CA ASN A 76 4.07 11.09 -0.37
C ASN A 76 3.83 9.70 -0.95
N LEU A 77 3.95 9.59 -2.27
CA LEU A 77 4.03 8.33 -2.99
C LEU A 77 5.49 8.08 -3.37
N THR A 78 6.03 6.93 -2.99
CA THR A 78 7.38 6.50 -3.40
C THR A 78 7.30 5.14 -4.11
N SER A 79 7.96 5.03 -5.26
CA SER A 79 8.15 3.74 -5.90
C SER A 79 9.24 2.95 -5.18
N LEU A 80 8.98 1.67 -4.92
CA LEU A 80 10.00 0.72 -4.47
C LEU A 80 10.87 0.21 -5.62
#